data_AF-A0A936CZ51-F1
#
_entry.id   AF-A0A936CZ51-F1
#
_cell.length_a   1.000
_cell.length_b   1.000
_cell.length_c   1.000
_cell.angle_alpha   90.00
_cell.angle_beta   90.00
_cell.angle_gamma   90.00
#
_symmetry.space_group_name_H-M   'P 1'
#
loop_
_entity.id
_entity.type
_entity.pdbx_description
1 polymer ?
#
loop_
_entity_poly.entity_id
_entity_poly.type
_entity_poly.pdbx_seq_one_letter_code
_entity_poly.pdbx_strand_id
1 'polypeptide(L)'
;MEHWQHPTRKVLDDAGANIKAVYLCNKTYPIFVADFPYDPLGDTGSFFNTFYYDLLQANAKWPYSIISEDTDVIHIKPEGTGFALDYDELKDEDAIWLLNSKTQAQETNLK
;
A
#
# COMPACT_ATOMS: atom_id res chain seq x y z
N MET A 1 11.09 10.50 5.06
CA MET A 1 9.67 10.76 4.68
C MET A 1 9.27 12.23 4.75
N GLU A 2 10.06 13.14 5.31
CA GLU A 2 9.70 14.56 5.58
C GLU A 2 9.33 15.41 4.35
N HIS A 3 9.55 14.91 3.12
CA HIS A 3 9.23 15.63 1.87
C HIS A 3 8.15 14.94 1.01
N TRP A 4 7.51 13.89 1.52
CA TRP A 4 6.44 13.22 0.78
C TRP A 4 5.15 14.05 0.84
N GLN A 5 4.80 14.72 -0.27
CA GLN A 5 3.61 15.59 -0.38
C GLN A 5 2.45 14.97 -1.20
N HIS A 6 2.51 13.68 -1.51
CA HIS A 6 1.45 13.06 -2.32
C HIS A 6 0.14 12.97 -1.53
N PRO A 7 -1.05 13.15 -2.15
CA PRO A 7 -2.34 13.08 -1.45
C PRO A 7 -2.58 11.78 -0.67
N THR A 8 -1.99 10.68 -1.13
CA THR A 8 -2.07 9.37 -0.45
C THR A 8 -1.48 9.38 0.95
N ARG A 9 -0.50 10.27 1.23
CA ARG A 9 0.07 10.44 2.58
C ARG A 9 -1.02 10.77 3.60
N LYS A 10 -1.88 11.74 3.26
CA LYS A 10 -2.95 12.18 4.15
C LYS A 10 -3.95 11.06 4.44
N VAL A 11 -4.33 10.30 3.42
CA VAL A 11 -5.29 9.18 3.59
C VAL A 11 -4.71 8.11 4.52
N LEU A 12 -3.43 7.79 4.39
CA LEU A 12 -2.75 6.84 5.27
C LEU A 12 -2.64 7.37 6.71
N ASP A 13 -2.28 8.65 6.89
CA ASP A 13 -2.21 9.27 8.21
C ASP A 13 -3.60 9.32 8.90
N ASP A 14 -4.65 9.68 8.16
CA ASP A 14 -6.03 9.73 8.66
C ASP A 14 -6.56 8.33 9.05
N ALA A 15 -6.07 7.28 8.39
CA ALA A 15 -6.35 5.88 8.73
C ALA A 15 -5.54 5.38 9.95
N GLY A 16 -4.67 6.21 10.53
CA GLY A 16 -3.78 5.81 11.62
C GLY A 16 -2.69 4.84 11.20
N ALA A 17 -2.35 4.80 9.90
CA ALA A 17 -1.36 3.88 9.37
C ALA A 17 0.05 4.27 9.84
N ASN A 18 0.77 3.33 10.43
CA ASN A 18 2.20 3.47 10.67
C ASN A 18 2.96 3.06 9.41
N ILE A 19 3.24 4.04 8.55
CA ILE A 19 3.93 3.80 7.28
C ILE A 19 5.38 3.41 7.56
N LYS A 20 5.78 2.21 7.15
CA LYS A 20 7.16 1.71 7.23
C LYS A 20 7.95 2.07 5.99
N ALA A 21 7.35 1.88 4.81
CA ALA A 21 7.98 2.17 3.52
C ALA A 21 6.95 2.41 2.42
N VAL A 22 7.38 3.07 1.36
CA VAL A 22 6.64 3.18 0.10
C VAL A 22 7.58 2.84 -1.03
N TYR A 23 7.23 1.81 -1.79
CA TYR A 23 7.93 1.44 -3.02
C TYR A 23 7.12 1.87 -4.22
N LEU A 24 7.78 2.25 -5.29
CA LEU A 24 7.12 2.72 -6.50
C LEU A 24 7.62 1.84 -7.65
N CYS A 25 6.87 0.76 -7.93
CA CYS A 25 7.28 -0.32 -8.85
C CYS A 25 7.22 0.06 -10.34
N ASN A 26 6.77 1.27 -10.64
CA ASN A 26 6.86 2.03 -11.88
C ASN A 26 6.36 3.44 -11.57
N LYS A 27 6.08 4.33 -12.53
CA LYS A 27 5.68 5.71 -12.21
C LYS A 27 4.41 5.85 -11.35
N THR A 28 3.62 4.81 -11.18
CA THR A 28 2.22 4.94 -10.75
C THR A 28 1.62 3.75 -10.01
N TYR A 29 2.39 2.68 -9.81
CA TYR A 29 2.00 1.55 -8.97
C TYR A 29 2.79 1.61 -7.66
N PRO A 30 2.27 2.28 -6.62
CA PRO A 30 2.90 2.27 -5.32
C PRO A 30 2.56 0.98 -4.55
N ILE A 31 3.51 0.54 -3.74
CA ILE A 31 3.34 -0.49 -2.71
C ILE A 31 3.57 0.22 -1.37
N PHE A 32 2.53 0.26 -0.55
CA PHE A 32 2.57 0.84 0.79
C PHE A 32 2.82 -0.27 1.81
N VAL A 33 3.94 -0.22 2.50
CA VAL A 33 4.20 -1.08 3.65
C VAL A 33 3.82 -0.29 4.89
N ALA A 34 2.75 -0.70 5.56
CA ALA A 34 2.22 0.03 6.70
C ALA A 34 1.51 -0.91 7.67
N ASP A 35 1.63 -0.62 8.96
CA ASP A 35 0.81 -1.28 9.98
C ASP A 35 -0.45 -0.46 10.24
N PHE A 36 -1.56 -1.13 10.48
CA PHE A 36 -2.84 -0.50 10.75
C PHE A 36 -3.33 -0.83 12.17
N PRO A 37 -4.19 0.02 12.76
CA PRO A 37 -4.75 -0.25 14.09
C PRO A 37 -5.74 -1.43 14.12
N TYR A 38 -6.18 -1.90 12.95
CA TYR A 38 -7.13 -3.00 12.77
C TYR A 38 -6.61 -3.94 11.67
N ASP A 39 -7.03 -5.19 11.71
CA ASP A 39 -6.72 -6.18 10.69
C ASP A 39 -7.40 -5.79 9.34
N PRO A 40 -6.63 -5.49 8.28
CA PRO A 40 -7.18 -5.14 6.97
C PRO A 40 -8.01 -6.24 6.29
N LEU A 41 -7.84 -7.49 6.72
CA LEU A 41 -8.58 -8.67 6.24
C LEU A 41 -9.71 -9.09 7.20
N GLY A 42 -9.78 -8.49 8.38
CA GLY A 42 -10.77 -8.79 9.41
C GLY A 42 -12.17 -8.23 9.13
N ASP A 43 -13.11 -8.46 10.05
CA ASP A 43 -14.52 -8.05 9.95
C ASP A 43 -14.74 -6.52 10.06
N THR A 44 -13.65 -5.73 9.98
CA THR A 44 -13.64 -4.27 9.89
C THR A 44 -13.87 -3.74 8.47
N GLY A 45 -14.52 -4.54 7.62
CA GLY A 45 -14.65 -4.28 6.18
C GLY A 45 -15.20 -2.90 5.84
N SER A 46 -16.05 -2.27 6.67
CA SER A 46 -16.54 -0.90 6.43
C SER A 46 -15.43 0.15 6.52
N PHE A 47 -14.52 0.04 7.49
CA PHE A 47 -13.40 0.97 7.65
C PHE A 47 -12.44 0.85 6.47
N PHE A 48 -11.99 -0.38 6.19
CA PHE A 48 -11.01 -0.62 5.12
C PHE A 48 -11.58 -0.38 3.73
N ASN A 49 -12.87 -0.63 3.49
CA ASN A 49 -13.48 -0.30 2.20
C ASN A 49 -13.46 1.21 1.91
N THR A 50 -13.78 2.04 2.91
CA THR A 50 -13.68 3.50 2.75
C THR A 50 -12.23 3.91 2.53
N PHE A 51 -11.31 3.40 3.34
CA PHE A 51 -9.90 3.68 3.21
C PHE A 51 -9.33 3.27 1.83
N TYR A 52 -9.65 2.07 1.33
CA TYR A 52 -9.18 1.61 0.02
C TYR A 52 -9.71 2.48 -1.11
N TYR A 53 -11.00 2.85 -1.03
CA TYR A 53 -11.59 3.76 -2.00
C TYR A 53 -10.91 5.13 -2.01
N ASP A 54 -10.74 5.74 -0.84
CA ASP A 54 -10.15 7.07 -0.70
C ASP A 54 -8.68 7.09 -1.12
N LEU A 55 -7.94 6.05 -0.77
CA LEU A 55 -6.53 5.92 -1.15
C LEU A 55 -6.40 5.73 -2.67
N LEU A 56 -7.31 4.98 -3.29
CA LEU A 56 -7.40 4.85 -4.74
C LEU A 56 -7.69 6.20 -5.41
N GLN A 57 -8.62 6.99 -4.88
CA GLN A 57 -8.89 8.34 -5.41
C GLN A 57 -7.66 9.24 -5.28
N ALA A 58 -7.02 9.24 -4.11
CA ALA A 58 -5.80 10.01 -3.84
C ALA A 58 -4.61 9.55 -4.71
N ASN A 59 -4.60 8.29 -5.15
CA ASN A 59 -3.65 7.73 -6.11
C ASN A 59 -4.08 7.91 -7.58
N ALA A 60 -4.94 8.90 -7.87
CA ALA A 60 -5.44 9.20 -9.21
C ALA A 60 -6.13 7.99 -9.91
N LYS A 61 -6.69 7.07 -9.14
CA LYS A 61 -7.30 5.79 -9.56
C LYS A 61 -6.31 4.77 -10.16
N TRP A 62 -5.01 4.95 -9.93
CA TRP A 62 -4.03 3.94 -10.34
C TRP A 62 -4.01 2.80 -9.32
N PRO A 63 -3.87 1.54 -9.76
CA PRO A 63 -3.75 0.40 -8.86
C PRO A 63 -2.56 0.54 -7.91
N TYR A 64 -2.68 -0.08 -6.74
CA TYR A 64 -1.62 -0.10 -5.72
C TYR A 64 -1.70 -1.37 -4.87
N SER A 65 -0.66 -1.60 -4.08
CA SER A 65 -0.66 -2.67 -3.07
C SER A 65 -0.46 -2.13 -1.67
N ILE A 66 -1.00 -2.85 -0.69
CA ILE A 66 -0.71 -2.66 0.73
C ILE A 66 -0.12 -3.95 1.26
N ILE A 67 0.92 -3.81 2.08
CA ILE A 67 1.48 -4.91 2.86
C ILE A 67 1.29 -4.53 4.32
N SER A 68 0.50 -5.34 5.03
CA SER A 68 0.21 -5.21 6.45
C SER A 68 0.83 -6.36 7.21
N GLU A 69 1.42 -6.08 8.37
CA GLU A 69 1.96 -7.08 9.32
C GLU A 69 2.94 -8.12 8.72
N ASP A 70 3.52 -7.81 7.55
CA ASP A 70 4.49 -8.62 6.82
C ASP A 70 3.97 -10.00 6.30
N THR A 71 2.65 -10.27 6.35
CA THR A 71 2.07 -11.57 5.96
C THR A 71 1.16 -11.53 4.74
N ASP A 72 0.51 -10.40 4.44
CA ASP A 72 -0.49 -10.34 3.37
C ASP A 72 -0.23 -9.16 2.44
N VAL A 73 -0.26 -9.43 1.12
CA VAL A 73 -0.33 -8.40 0.10
C VAL A 73 -1.78 -8.24 -0.34
N ILE A 74 -2.29 -7.03 -0.18
CA ILE A 74 -3.60 -6.65 -0.67
C ILE A 74 -3.39 -5.82 -1.92
N HIS A 75 -3.91 -6.29 -3.05
CA HIS A 75 -3.89 -5.56 -4.31
C HIS A 75 -5.23 -4.85 -4.52
N ILE A 76 -5.17 -3.55 -4.79
CA ILE A 76 -6.34 -2.71 -5.02
C ILE A 76 -6.28 -2.21 -6.46
N LYS A 77 -7.37 -2.40 -7.21
CA LYS A 77 -7.53 -1.88 -8.57
C LYS A 77 -8.92 -1.26 -8.77
N PRO A 78 -9.08 -0.25 -9.65
CA PRO A 78 -10.38 0.31 -9.95
C PRO A 78 -11.30 -0.72 -10.62
N GLU A 79 -12.57 -0.76 -10.21
CA GLU A 79 -13.62 -1.59 -10.82
C GLU A 79 -14.94 -0.82 -10.84
N GLY A 80 -15.42 -0.47 -12.04
CA GLY A 80 -16.63 0.35 -12.20
C GLY A 80 -16.54 1.68 -11.45
N THR A 81 -17.47 1.92 -10.52
CA THR A 81 -17.48 3.10 -9.63
C THR A 81 -16.74 2.88 -8.32
N GLY A 82 -16.23 1.67 -8.06
CA GLY A 82 -15.54 1.27 -6.84
C GLY A 82 -14.16 0.67 -7.12
N PHE A 83 -13.84 -0.40 -6.41
CA PHE A 83 -12.56 -1.10 -6.50
C PHE A 83 -12.77 -2.62 -6.36
N ALA A 84 -11.82 -3.39 -6.85
CA ALA A 84 -11.69 -4.81 -6.60
C ALA A 84 -10.46 -5.06 -5.73
N LEU A 85 -10.55 -6.08 -4.87
CA LEU A 85 -9.47 -6.57 -4.03
C LEU A 85 -8.99 -7.92 -4.55
N ASP A 86 -7.68 -8.13 -4.48
CA ASP A 86 -7.03 -9.42 -4.68
C ASP A 86 -5.99 -9.61 -3.57
N TYR A 87 -5.74 -10.85 -3.18
CA TYR A 87 -4.94 -11.18 -2.00
C TYR A 87 -3.89 -12.23 -2.34
N ASP A 88 -2.64 -11.90 -2.04
CA ASP A 88 -1.54 -12.85 -2.06
C ASP A 88 -1.01 -13.02 -0.63
N GLU A 89 -0.93 -14.27 -0.17
CA GLU A 89 -0.22 -14.61 1.05
C GLU A 89 1.28 -14.46 0.78
N LEU A 90 1.97 -13.63 1.57
CA LEU A 90 3.42 -13.49 1.48
C LEU A 90 4.07 -14.77 1.98
N LYS A 91 4.48 -15.62 1.04
CA LYS A 91 5.34 -16.76 1.37
C LYS A 91 6.74 -16.24 1.66
N ASP A 92 7.47 -16.94 2.54
CA ASP A 92 8.84 -16.58 2.93
C ASP A 92 9.79 -16.35 1.74
N GLU A 93 9.52 -16.98 0.60
CA GLU A 93 10.26 -16.82 -0.66
C GLU A 93 9.96 -15.49 -1.39
N ASP A 94 8.75 -14.94 -1.25
CA ASP A 94 8.32 -13.66 -1.83
C ASP A 94 8.77 -12.46 -0.97
N ALA A 95 9.02 -12.69 0.33
CA ALA A 95 9.68 -11.72 1.20
C ALA A 95 11.08 -11.34 0.66
N ILE A 96 11.76 -12.24 -0.04
CA ILE A 96 13.05 -11.97 -0.71
C ILE A 96 12.87 -10.97 -1.86
N TRP A 97 11.78 -11.06 -2.63
CA TRP A 97 11.48 -10.06 -3.68
C TRP A 97 11.20 -8.68 -3.07
N LEU A 98 10.45 -8.63 -1.96
CA LEU A 98 10.25 -7.40 -1.20
C LEU A 98 11.55 -6.82 -0.67
N LEU A 99 12.43 -7.64 -0.07
CA LEU A 99 13.75 -7.21 0.37
C LEU A 99 14.58 -6.64 -0.79
N ASN A 100 14.54 -7.28 -1.96
CA ASN A 100 15.25 -6.81 -3.15
C ASN A 100 14.66 -5.51 -3.73
N SER A 101 13.35 -5.29 -3.63
CA SER A 101 12.73 -4.01 -4.01
C SER A 101 13.05 -2.89 -3.01
N LYS A 102 13.26 -3.21 -1.71
CA LYS A 102 13.82 -2.25 -0.74
C LYS A 102 15.20 -1.74 -1.18
N THR A 103 16.06 -2.64 -1.64
CA THR A 103 17.41 -2.32 -2.11
C THR A 103 17.38 -1.41 -3.35
N GLN A 104 16.53 -1.71 -4.33
CA GLN A 104 16.43 -0.87 -5.54
C GLN A 104 15.82 0.53 -5.28
N ALA A 105 14.90 0.65 -4.33
CA ALA A 105 14.33 1.95 -3.96
C ALA A 105 15.27 2.81 -3.08
N GLN A 106 16.26 2.20 -2.42
CA GLN A 106 17.32 2.93 -1.72
C GLN A 106 18.39 3.46 -2.69
N GLU A 107 18.71 2.72 -3.76
CA GLU A 107 19.67 3.17 -4.77
C GLU A 107 19.20 4.39 -5.58
N THR A 108 17.89 4.61 -5.71
CA THR A 108 17.33 5.80 -6.38
C THR A 108 17.33 7.07 -5.52
N ASN A 109 17.67 6.97 -4.23
CA ASN A 109 17.80 8.11 -3.31
C ASN A 109 19.28 8.47 -2.99
N LEU A 110 20.24 7.83 -3.66
CA LEU A 110 21.68 8.13 -3.58
C LEU A 110 22.24 8.54 -4.95
N LYS A 111 21.66 9.58 -5.56
CA LYS A 111 22.31 10.37 -6.62
C LYS A 111 21.92 11.84 -6.53
#